data_AF-V6Z123-F1
#
_entry.id   AF-V6Z123-F1
#
_cell.length_a   1.000
_cell.length_b   1.000
_cell.length_c   1.000
_cell.angle_alpha   90.00
_cell.angle_beta   90.00
_cell.angle_gamma   90.00
#
_symmetry.space_group_name_H-M   'P 1'
#
loop_
_entity.id
_entity.type
_entity.pdbx_description
1 polymer ?
#
loop_
_entity_poly.entity_id
_entity_poly.type
_entity_poly.pdbx_seq_one_letter_code
_entity_poly.pdbx_strand_id
1 'polypeptide(L)'
;MLKLYFDNNAVRRHSIEQWLFSHNISFQSYAIDDLTQTDLLRLFTKTQDCFSFLKRTSWRYKLDNQTTIKSFIAMILSDKKKYLEFPLLETDTDVLSNVLVDDLGQFLPREQKEHERRALLRKANEISLGRIFWDNVAFYRSKTNIRYLALYQNIFNLTHTVETTTIDFNRFCTRLKGYRNSYLLPPENWIEAIADIFEIDVDELFQEKIQKYLLPR
;
A
#
# COMPACT_ATOMS: atom_id res chain seq x y z
N MET A 1 -11.30 6.79 -23.00
CA MET A 1 -11.84 7.67 -21.90
C MET A 1 -12.61 6.77 -20.94
N LEU A 2 -12.38 6.86 -19.62
CA LEU A 2 -12.98 5.94 -18.66
C LEU A 2 -14.47 6.25 -18.43
N LYS A 3 -15.32 5.23 -18.41
CA LYS A 3 -16.74 5.35 -18.02
C LYS A 3 -17.02 4.47 -16.82
N LEU A 4 -17.57 5.05 -15.77
CA LEU A 4 -17.87 4.38 -14.50
C LEU A 4 -19.36 4.37 -14.26
N TYR A 5 -19.91 3.18 -14.02
CA TYR A 5 -21.27 2.99 -13.55
C TYR A 5 -21.23 2.60 -12.09
N PHE A 6 -21.90 3.36 -11.23
CA PHE A 6 -21.93 3.14 -9.79
C PHE A 6 -23.27 2.60 -9.31
N ASP A 7 -23.22 1.79 -8.25
CA ASP A 7 -24.40 1.51 -7.44
C ASP A 7 -24.64 2.65 -6.42
N ASN A 8 -25.51 2.41 -5.44
CA ASN A 8 -25.86 3.43 -4.43
C ASN A 8 -24.80 3.58 -3.33
N ASN A 9 -23.61 2.98 -3.46
CA ASN A 9 -22.55 3.11 -2.47
C ASN A 9 -21.80 4.45 -2.62
N ALA A 10 -22.30 5.48 -1.94
CA ALA A 10 -21.74 6.83 -1.99
C ALA A 10 -20.28 6.91 -1.51
N VAL A 11 -19.90 6.11 -0.51
CA VAL A 11 -18.53 6.10 0.03
C VAL A 11 -17.54 5.57 -1.00
N ARG A 12 -17.87 4.43 -1.61
CA ARG A 12 -17.04 3.81 -2.64
C ARG A 12 -16.95 4.69 -3.89
N ARG A 13 -18.07 5.27 -4.31
CA ARG A 13 -18.11 6.24 -5.41
C ARG A 13 -17.19 7.42 -5.13
N HIS A 14 -17.36 8.07 -3.99
CA HIS A 14 -16.53 9.23 -3.63
C HIS A 14 -15.04 8.88 -3.60
N SER A 15 -14.68 7.73 -3.02
CA SER A 15 -13.28 7.28 -2.96
C SER A 15 -12.64 7.10 -4.34
N ILE A 16 -13.38 6.50 -5.28
CA ILE A 16 -12.92 6.28 -6.67
C ILE A 16 -12.83 7.60 -7.43
N GLU A 17 -13.88 8.43 -7.36
CA GLU A 17 -13.91 9.72 -8.05
C GLU A 17 -12.79 10.64 -7.55
N GLN A 18 -12.61 10.75 -6.23
CA GLN A 18 -11.52 11.54 -5.63
C GLN A 18 -10.14 11.07 -6.07
N TRP A 19 -9.91 9.75 -6.13
CA TRP A 19 -8.64 9.20 -6.58
C TRP A 19 -8.38 9.53 -8.07
N LEU A 20 -9.40 9.42 -8.93
CA LEU A 20 -9.24 9.76 -10.35
C LEU A 20 -8.98 11.25 -10.55
N PHE A 21 -9.66 12.11 -9.78
CA PHE A 21 -9.43 13.55 -9.78
C PHE A 21 -8.02 13.91 -9.30
N SER A 22 -7.53 13.31 -8.21
CA SER A 22 -6.20 13.62 -7.67
C SER A 22 -5.06 13.25 -8.63
N HIS A 23 -5.29 12.28 -9.53
CA HIS A 23 -4.32 11.86 -10.54
C HIS A 23 -4.57 12.47 -11.93
N ASN A 24 -5.51 13.42 -12.05
CA ASN A 24 -5.89 14.06 -13.32
C ASN A 24 -6.32 13.08 -14.42
N ILE A 25 -6.98 11.98 -14.05
CA ILE A 25 -7.49 10.99 -15.00
C ILE A 25 -8.89 11.41 -15.45
N SER A 26 -9.12 11.49 -16.77
CA SER A 26 -10.43 11.84 -17.32
C SER A 26 -11.40 10.66 -17.26
N PHE A 27 -12.55 10.86 -16.61
CA PHE A 27 -13.61 9.87 -16.50
C PHE A 27 -15.01 10.49 -16.60
N GLN A 28 -16.01 9.65 -16.85
CA GLN A 28 -17.42 9.99 -16.78
C GLN A 28 -18.11 9.06 -15.78
N SER A 29 -18.87 9.63 -14.85
CA SER A 29 -19.66 8.88 -13.87
C SER A 29 -21.13 8.80 -14.28
N TYR A 30 -21.69 7.61 -14.13
CA TYR A 30 -23.08 7.30 -14.39
C TYR A 30 -23.70 6.61 -13.19
N ALA A 31 -24.99 6.87 -12.95
CA ALA A 31 -25.76 6.11 -12.00
C ALA A 31 -26.17 4.75 -12.60
N ILE A 32 -26.48 3.79 -11.72
CA ILE A 32 -27.02 2.49 -12.12
C ILE A 32 -28.27 2.60 -13.01
N ASP A 33 -29.09 3.62 -12.78
CA ASP A 33 -30.34 3.83 -13.51
C ASP A 33 -30.08 4.27 -14.96
N ASP A 34 -28.95 4.94 -15.22
CA ASP A 34 -28.54 5.40 -16.54
C ASP A 34 -28.12 4.27 -17.48
N LEU A 35 -27.83 3.07 -16.95
CA LEU A 35 -27.42 1.93 -17.77
C LEU A 35 -28.57 1.44 -18.66
N THR A 36 -28.45 1.66 -19.97
CA THR A 36 -29.45 1.26 -20.96
C THR A 36 -29.17 -0.14 -21.54
N GLN A 37 -30.13 -0.67 -22.31
CA GLN A 37 -29.92 -1.89 -23.08
C GLN A 37 -28.74 -1.78 -24.06
N THR A 38 -28.61 -0.63 -24.73
CA THR A 38 -27.53 -0.37 -25.69
C THR A 38 -26.17 -0.37 -24.99
N ASP A 39 -26.09 0.21 -23.81
CA ASP A 39 -24.85 0.20 -23.01
C ASP A 39 -24.49 -1.23 -22.59
N LEU A 40 -25.46 -2.01 -22.08
CA LEU A 40 -25.19 -3.39 -21.66
C LEU A 40 -24.70 -4.27 -22.82
N LEU A 41 -25.31 -4.13 -24.01
CA LEU A 41 -24.85 -4.80 -25.22
C LEU A 41 -23.42 -4.38 -25.58
N ARG A 42 -23.11 -3.07 -25.51
CA ARG A 42 -21.75 -2.56 -25.73
C ARG A 42 -20.75 -3.19 -24.75
N LEU A 43 -21.10 -3.29 -23.48
CA LEU A 43 -20.25 -3.94 -22.47
C LEU A 43 -20.01 -5.43 -22.81
N PHE A 44 -21.04 -6.17 -23.24
CA PHE A 44 -20.88 -7.57 -23.67
C PHE A 44 -19.96 -7.73 -24.88
N THR A 45 -19.89 -6.76 -25.79
CA THR A 45 -18.96 -6.84 -26.93
C THR A 45 -17.49 -6.63 -26.55
N LYS A 46 -17.23 -6.07 -25.36
CA LYS A 46 -15.88 -5.77 -24.86
C LYS A 46 -15.31 -6.86 -23.98
N THR A 47 -16.09 -7.89 -23.67
CA THR A 47 -15.62 -9.03 -22.87
C THR A 47 -15.69 -10.32 -23.67
N GLN A 48 -14.71 -11.21 -23.45
CA GLN A 48 -14.75 -12.54 -24.07
C GLN A 48 -15.85 -13.42 -23.46
N ASP A 49 -16.13 -13.22 -22.17
CA ASP A 49 -17.20 -13.87 -21.43
C ASP A 49 -18.08 -12.79 -20.80
N CYS A 50 -19.33 -12.69 -21.22
CA CYS A 50 -20.29 -11.72 -20.69
C CYS A 50 -20.59 -11.93 -19.20
N PHE A 51 -20.31 -13.13 -18.65
CA PHE A 51 -20.46 -13.41 -17.23
C PHE A 51 -19.32 -12.88 -16.35
N SER A 52 -18.24 -12.36 -16.94
CA SER A 52 -17.09 -11.81 -16.21
C SER A 52 -17.44 -10.65 -15.27
N PHE A 53 -18.44 -9.83 -15.64
CA PHE A 53 -18.91 -8.71 -14.83
C PHE A 53 -20.30 -8.92 -14.22
N LEU A 54 -20.80 -10.15 -14.27
CA LEU A 54 -22.07 -10.55 -13.67
C LEU A 54 -21.83 -11.25 -12.33
N LYS A 55 -22.76 -11.04 -11.39
CA LYS A 55 -22.79 -11.76 -10.12
C LYS A 55 -22.98 -13.27 -10.35
N ARG A 56 -22.49 -14.08 -9.42
CA ARG A 56 -22.66 -15.55 -9.43
C ARG A 56 -24.12 -16.01 -9.54
N THR A 57 -25.07 -15.21 -9.07
CA THR A 57 -26.52 -15.44 -9.23
C THR A 57 -26.93 -15.64 -10.69
N SER A 58 -26.17 -15.07 -11.63
CA SER A 58 -26.39 -15.17 -13.07
C SER A 58 -25.80 -16.44 -13.69
N TRP A 59 -24.89 -17.15 -13.02
CA TRP A 59 -24.14 -18.26 -13.64
C TRP A 59 -25.01 -19.45 -14.07
N ARG A 60 -26.18 -19.62 -13.45
CA ARG A 60 -27.17 -20.63 -13.88
C ARG A 60 -27.59 -20.49 -15.34
N TYR A 61 -27.45 -19.28 -15.91
CA TYR A 61 -27.79 -19.01 -17.31
C TYR A 61 -26.64 -19.31 -18.29
N LYS A 62 -25.43 -19.65 -17.81
CA LYS A 62 -24.27 -19.90 -18.67
C LYS A 62 -24.39 -21.18 -19.49
N LEU A 63 -25.12 -22.17 -18.97
CA LEU A 63 -25.40 -23.45 -19.61
C LEU A 63 -26.89 -23.63 -19.91
N ASP A 64 -27.66 -22.55 -19.79
CA ASP A 64 -29.10 -22.57 -20.08
C ASP A 64 -29.33 -22.34 -21.57
N ASN A 65 -29.90 -23.33 -22.24
CA ASN A 65 -30.24 -23.27 -23.66
C ASN A 65 -31.68 -22.77 -23.90
N GLN A 66 -32.46 -22.50 -22.86
CA GLN A 66 -33.85 -22.06 -22.98
C GLN A 66 -33.98 -20.53 -23.01
N THR A 67 -33.14 -19.82 -22.26
CA THR A 67 -33.20 -18.35 -22.17
C THR A 67 -32.56 -17.69 -23.39
N THR A 68 -33.35 -16.93 -24.14
CA THR A 68 -32.81 -16.10 -25.24
C THR A 68 -31.97 -14.94 -24.70
N ILE A 69 -30.95 -14.49 -25.44
CA ILE A 69 -30.13 -13.31 -25.07
C ILE A 69 -31.01 -12.08 -24.79
N LYS A 70 -32.07 -11.86 -25.58
CA LYS A 70 -33.01 -10.75 -25.37
C LYS A 70 -33.71 -10.83 -24.01
N SER A 71 -34.19 -12.02 -23.63
CA SER A 71 -34.80 -12.25 -22.31
C SER A 71 -33.78 -12.09 -21.19
N PHE A 72 -32.55 -12.59 -21.38
CA PHE A 72 -31.47 -12.45 -20.43
C PHE A 72 -31.11 -10.98 -20.16
N ILE A 73 -31.00 -10.17 -21.21
CA ILE A 73 -30.75 -8.73 -21.11
C ILE A 73 -31.89 -8.03 -20.38
N ALA A 74 -33.14 -8.31 -20.73
CA ALA A 74 -34.30 -7.73 -20.06
C ALA A 74 -34.32 -8.06 -18.56
N MET A 75 -33.93 -9.30 -18.20
CA MET A 75 -33.78 -9.73 -16.82
C MET A 75 -32.71 -8.94 -16.08
N ILE A 76 -31.52 -8.77 -16.66
CA ILE A 76 -30.44 -7.98 -16.07
C ILE A 76 -30.89 -6.54 -15.85
N LEU A 77 -31.53 -5.92 -16.84
CA LEU A 77 -32.00 -4.54 -16.76
C LEU A 77 -33.12 -4.35 -15.74
N SER A 78 -33.95 -5.37 -15.51
CA SER A 78 -35.03 -5.33 -14.50
C SER A 78 -34.52 -5.25 -13.06
N ASP A 79 -33.35 -5.84 -12.78
CA ASP A 79 -32.71 -5.79 -11.46
C ASP A 79 -31.18 -5.77 -11.60
N LYS A 80 -30.68 -4.61 -12.02
CA LYS A 80 -29.25 -4.38 -12.28
C LYS A 80 -28.39 -4.73 -11.06
N LYS A 81 -28.84 -4.41 -9.85
CA LYS A 81 -28.09 -4.67 -8.60
C LYS A 81 -27.93 -6.15 -8.31
N LYS A 82 -28.92 -6.97 -8.67
CA LYS A 82 -28.89 -8.41 -8.45
C LYS A 82 -27.96 -9.15 -9.41
N TYR A 83 -27.82 -8.65 -10.64
CA TYR A 83 -27.13 -9.36 -11.71
C TYR A 83 -25.75 -8.79 -12.06
N LEU A 84 -25.50 -7.49 -11.88
CA LEU A 84 -24.22 -6.83 -12.21
C LEU A 84 -23.35 -6.60 -10.98
N GLU A 85 -22.03 -6.70 -11.17
CA GLU A 85 -21.03 -6.41 -10.15
C GLU A 85 -20.50 -4.97 -10.27
N PHE A 86 -21.14 -4.05 -9.55
CA PHE A 86 -20.74 -2.64 -9.50
C PHE A 86 -19.57 -2.39 -8.53
N PRO A 87 -18.79 -1.32 -8.74
CA PRO A 87 -18.80 -0.42 -9.89
C PRO A 87 -18.31 -1.11 -11.17
N LEU A 88 -18.92 -0.78 -12.30
CA LEU A 88 -18.46 -1.22 -13.62
C LEU A 88 -17.60 -0.10 -14.22
N LEU A 89 -16.37 -0.43 -14.59
CA LEU A 89 -15.46 0.45 -15.29
C LEU A 89 -15.29 -0.03 -16.72
N GLU A 90 -15.79 0.76 -17.65
CA GLU A 90 -15.59 0.55 -19.07
C GLU A 90 -14.36 1.35 -19.55
N THR A 91 -13.44 0.62 -20.16
CA THR A 91 -12.31 1.17 -20.90
C THR A 91 -12.57 1.07 -22.41
N ASP A 92 -11.63 1.51 -23.23
CA ASP A 92 -11.77 1.40 -24.68
C ASP A 92 -11.74 -0.06 -25.16
N THR A 93 -11.11 -0.97 -24.40
CA THR A 93 -10.88 -2.38 -24.81
C THR A 93 -11.56 -3.42 -23.93
N ASP A 94 -11.79 -3.12 -22.66
CA ASP A 94 -12.25 -4.10 -21.66
C ASP A 94 -13.22 -3.47 -20.65
N VAL A 95 -13.92 -4.32 -19.89
CA VAL A 95 -14.84 -3.95 -18.81
C VAL A 95 -14.40 -4.62 -17.52
N LEU A 96 -14.08 -3.82 -16.51
CA LEU A 96 -13.76 -4.30 -15.18
C LEU A 96 -14.98 -4.17 -14.27
N SER A 97 -15.27 -5.19 -13.48
CA SER A 97 -16.32 -5.19 -12.47
C SER A 97 -15.75 -5.07 -11.07
N ASN A 98 -16.61 -4.67 -10.13
CA ASN A 98 -16.27 -4.57 -8.72
C ASN A 98 -14.97 -3.78 -8.46
N VAL A 99 -14.77 -2.70 -9.20
CA VAL A 99 -13.50 -1.93 -9.18
C VAL A 99 -13.25 -1.27 -7.82
N LEU A 100 -12.05 -1.44 -7.30
CA LEU A 100 -11.51 -0.78 -6.11
C LEU A 100 -10.51 0.31 -6.51
N VAL A 101 -10.14 1.16 -5.55
CA VAL A 101 -9.14 2.22 -5.77
C VAL A 101 -7.79 1.63 -6.22
N ASP A 102 -7.39 0.51 -5.64
CA ASP A 102 -6.12 -0.17 -5.96
C ASP A 102 -6.07 -0.64 -7.43
N ASP A 103 -7.21 -1.01 -8.01
CA ASP A 103 -7.31 -1.44 -9.41
C ASP A 103 -7.11 -0.27 -10.38
N LEU A 104 -7.29 0.97 -9.93
CA LEU A 104 -7.19 2.15 -10.78
C LEU A 104 -5.73 2.54 -11.08
N GLY A 105 -4.77 2.04 -10.30
CA GLY A 105 -3.35 2.28 -10.49
C GLY A 105 -2.86 1.91 -11.90
N GLN A 106 -3.53 0.98 -12.58
CA GLN A 106 -3.22 0.62 -13.97
C GLN A 106 -3.42 1.76 -14.97
N PHE A 107 -4.30 2.73 -14.67
CA PHE A 107 -4.60 3.88 -15.53
C PHE A 107 -3.66 5.07 -15.30
N LEU A 108 -2.76 4.99 -14.31
CA LEU A 108 -1.77 6.04 -14.10
C LEU A 108 -0.82 6.16 -15.31
N PRO A 109 -0.49 7.40 -15.73
CA PRO A 109 0.58 7.65 -16.67
C PRO A 109 1.89 7.01 -16.20
N ARG A 110 2.72 6.58 -17.15
CA ARG A 110 4.01 5.92 -16.85
C ARG A 110 4.90 6.75 -15.94
N GLU A 111 4.96 8.06 -16.15
CA GLU A 111 5.78 8.97 -15.33
C GLU A 111 5.33 9.01 -13.86
N GLN A 112 4.01 9.05 -13.61
CA GLN A 112 3.46 9.01 -12.25
C GLN A 112 3.74 7.66 -11.58
N LYS A 113 3.55 6.54 -12.29
CA LYS A 113 3.91 5.20 -11.80
C LYS A 113 5.38 5.12 -11.42
N GLU A 114 6.27 5.66 -12.24
CA GLU A 114 7.71 5.69 -11.97
C GLU A 114 8.05 6.58 -10.78
N HIS A 115 7.34 7.67 -10.57
CA HIS A 115 7.50 8.51 -9.38
C HIS A 115 7.07 7.80 -8.10
N GLU A 116 5.87 7.21 -8.07
CA GLU A 116 5.36 6.47 -6.92
C GLU A 116 6.24 5.26 -6.60
N ARG A 117 6.65 4.50 -7.62
CA ARG A 117 7.57 3.38 -7.44
C ARG A 117 8.89 3.82 -6.82
N ARG A 118 9.46 4.95 -7.27
CA ARG A 118 10.69 5.50 -6.67
C ARG A 118 10.48 5.91 -5.21
N ALA A 119 9.35 6.53 -4.88
CA ALA A 119 9.03 6.89 -3.50
C ALA A 119 8.89 5.65 -2.60
N LEU A 120 8.20 4.61 -3.08
CA LEU A 120 8.08 3.33 -2.37
C LEU A 120 9.43 2.64 -2.18
N LEU A 121 10.26 2.61 -3.22
CA LEU A 121 11.61 2.06 -3.13
C LEU A 121 12.49 2.83 -2.15
N ARG A 122 12.39 4.17 -2.11
CA ARG A 122 13.09 4.98 -1.10
C ARG A 122 12.67 4.61 0.32
N LYS A 123 11.36 4.53 0.58
CA LYS A 123 10.83 4.11 1.90
C LYS A 123 11.28 2.68 2.26
N ALA A 124 11.25 1.76 1.30
CA ALA A 124 11.71 0.39 1.52
C ALA A 124 13.22 0.35 1.83
N ASN A 125 14.02 1.16 1.13
CA ASN A 125 15.44 1.29 1.39
C ASN A 125 15.71 1.90 2.77
N GLU A 126 14.97 2.95 3.18
CA GLU A 126 15.07 3.54 4.52
C GLU A 126 14.79 2.52 5.62
N ILE A 127 13.74 1.70 5.46
CA ILE A 127 13.40 0.62 6.40
C ILE A 127 14.50 -0.46 6.40
N SER A 128 15.01 -0.83 5.23
CA SER A 128 16.10 -1.82 5.12
C SER A 128 17.37 -1.33 5.81
N LEU A 129 17.74 -0.07 5.59
CA LEU A 129 18.89 0.57 6.25
C LEU A 129 18.69 0.64 7.76
N GLY A 130 17.50 1.05 8.23
CA GLY A 130 17.19 1.07 9.66
C GLY A 130 17.21 -0.32 10.29
N ARG A 131 16.80 -1.37 9.56
CA ARG A 131 16.93 -2.75 10.01
C ARG A 131 18.40 -3.16 10.17
N ILE A 132 19.22 -2.96 9.14
CA ILE A 132 20.66 -3.27 9.18
C ILE A 132 21.31 -2.53 10.35
N PHE A 133 21.00 -1.24 10.51
CA PHE A 133 21.46 -0.41 11.61
C PHE A 133 21.15 -1.03 12.97
N TRP A 134 19.87 -1.31 13.26
CA TRP A 134 19.49 -1.83 14.58
C TRP A 134 19.98 -3.25 14.85
N ASP A 135 20.10 -4.08 13.81
CA ASP A 135 20.71 -5.42 13.90
C ASP A 135 22.20 -5.31 14.26
N ASN A 136 22.93 -4.38 13.64
CA ASN A 136 24.33 -4.11 13.94
C ASN A 136 24.51 -3.51 15.34
N VAL A 137 23.65 -2.57 15.77
CA VAL A 137 23.65 -2.06 17.14
C VAL A 137 23.41 -3.19 18.13
N ALA A 138 22.46 -4.08 17.87
CA ALA A 138 22.19 -5.23 18.73
C ALA A 138 23.41 -6.17 18.82
N PHE A 139 24.11 -6.38 17.70
CA PHE A 139 25.35 -7.16 17.64
C PHE A 139 26.47 -6.54 18.47
N TYR A 140 26.84 -5.28 18.22
CA TYR A 140 27.93 -4.61 18.93
C TYR A 140 27.64 -4.45 20.42
N ARG A 141 26.40 -4.07 20.77
CA ARG A 141 25.93 -4.05 22.16
C ARG A 141 26.14 -5.39 22.87
N SER A 142 25.88 -6.50 22.17
CA SER A 142 26.06 -7.84 22.75
C SER A 142 27.54 -8.20 22.86
N LYS A 143 28.36 -7.82 21.88
CA LYS A 143 29.83 -8.00 21.90
C LYS A 143 30.50 -7.24 23.05
N THR A 144 30.04 -6.02 23.34
CA THR A 144 30.54 -5.17 24.44
C THR A 144 29.85 -5.46 25.78
N ASN A 145 28.90 -6.40 25.82
CA ASN A 145 28.13 -6.79 27.00
C ASN A 145 27.38 -5.62 27.69
N ILE A 146 26.89 -4.65 26.90
CA ILE A 146 26.17 -3.48 27.40
C ILE A 146 24.66 -3.74 27.42
N ARG A 147 23.95 -3.36 28.49
CA ARG A 147 22.48 -3.39 28.51
C ARG A 147 21.92 -2.20 27.73
N TYR A 148 20.76 -2.36 27.08
CA TYR A 148 20.13 -1.26 26.34
C TYR A 148 19.94 0.02 27.17
N LEU A 149 19.57 -0.10 28.46
CA LEU A 149 19.45 1.07 29.33
C LEU A 149 20.77 1.82 29.51
N ALA A 150 21.88 1.09 29.66
CA ALA A 150 23.21 1.68 29.80
C ALA A 150 23.67 2.31 28.47
N LEU A 151 23.41 1.66 27.34
CA LEU A 151 23.63 2.24 26.02
C LEU A 151 22.87 3.56 25.87
N TYR A 152 21.58 3.59 26.26
CA TYR A 152 20.76 4.79 26.16
C TYR A 152 21.26 5.90 27.07
N GLN A 153 21.72 5.57 28.27
CA GLN A 153 22.33 6.53 29.18
C GLN A 153 23.60 7.15 28.57
N ASN A 154 24.46 6.34 27.97
CA ASN A 154 25.69 6.82 27.34
C ASN A 154 25.40 7.74 26.15
N ILE A 155 24.45 7.36 25.27
CA ILE A 155 24.04 8.21 24.15
C ILE A 155 23.48 9.53 24.67
N PHE A 156 22.62 9.47 25.70
CA PHE A 156 22.02 10.66 26.28
C PHE A 156 23.08 11.63 26.83
N ASN A 157 24.06 11.12 27.58
CA ASN A 157 25.13 11.91 28.16
C ASN A 157 26.03 12.56 27.08
N LEU A 158 26.26 11.89 25.95
CA LEU A 158 27.07 12.43 24.85
C LEU A 158 26.31 13.49 24.03
N THR A 159 24.99 13.35 23.92
CA THR A 159 24.18 14.15 22.98
C THR A 159 23.44 15.31 23.65
N HIS A 160 23.31 15.31 24.98
CA HIS A 160 22.61 16.36 25.73
C HIS A 160 23.59 17.01 26.72
N THR A 161 24.13 18.17 26.34
CA THR A 161 25.20 18.88 27.08
C THR A 161 24.71 19.95 28.07
N VAL A 162 23.39 20.11 28.21
CA VAL A 162 22.74 21.11 29.09
C VAL A 162 22.22 20.42 30.35
N GLU A 163 21.95 21.17 31.43
CA GLU A 163 21.28 20.64 32.63
C GLU A 163 20.00 19.85 32.24
N THR A 164 20.05 18.52 32.39
CA THR A 164 18.96 17.62 32.03
C THR A 164 18.30 17.00 33.26
N THR A 165 16.98 16.78 33.19
CA THR A 165 16.23 16.11 34.26
C THR A 165 16.02 14.62 33.98
N THR A 166 15.61 13.87 35.00
CA THR A 166 15.18 12.46 34.85
C THR A 166 14.01 12.30 33.87
N ILE A 167 13.15 13.31 33.74
CA ILE A 167 12.04 13.31 32.80
C ILE A 167 12.55 13.36 31.35
N ASP A 168 13.59 14.16 31.09
CA ASP A 168 14.19 14.29 29.76
C ASP A 168 14.82 12.97 29.31
N PHE A 169 15.52 12.27 30.21
CA PHE A 169 16.08 10.95 29.94
C PHE A 169 14.99 9.91 29.62
N ASN A 170 13.88 9.91 30.37
CA ASN A 170 12.76 9.00 30.12
C ASN A 170 12.10 9.26 28.76
N ARG A 171 11.95 10.54 28.38
CA ARG A 171 11.42 10.93 27.07
C ARG A 171 12.37 10.51 25.94
N PHE A 172 13.67 10.70 26.13
CA PHE A 172 14.70 10.22 25.21
C PHE A 172 14.63 8.70 25.03
N CYS A 173 14.61 7.93 26.12
CA CYS A 173 14.49 6.48 26.07
C CYS A 173 13.25 6.01 25.31
N THR A 174 12.12 6.70 25.52
CA THR A 174 10.86 6.40 24.81
C THR A 174 11.00 6.63 23.31
N ARG A 175 11.61 7.75 22.90
CA ARG A 175 11.88 8.06 21.50
C ARG A 175 12.80 7.02 20.85
N LEU A 176 13.93 6.71 21.49
CA LEU A 176 14.92 5.77 20.94
C LEU A 176 14.35 4.35 20.82
N LYS A 177 13.52 3.91 21.78
CA LYS A 177 12.75 2.66 21.66
C LYS A 177 11.77 2.70 20.48
N GLY A 178 11.14 3.83 20.23
CA GLY A 178 10.25 4.04 19.08
C GLY A 178 10.99 3.81 17.75
N TYR A 179 12.13 4.49 17.55
CA TYR A 179 12.97 4.30 16.37
C TYR A 179 13.35 2.83 16.17
N ARG A 180 13.83 2.16 17.23
CA ARG A 180 14.21 0.75 17.17
C ARG A 180 13.06 -0.17 16.82
N ASN A 181 11.91 -0.02 17.45
CA ASN A 181 10.76 -0.90 17.24
C ASN A 181 10.15 -0.74 15.83
N SER A 182 10.31 0.45 15.23
CA SER A 182 9.85 0.74 13.87
C SER A 182 10.94 0.56 12.80
N TYR A 183 12.14 0.11 13.17
CA TYR A 183 13.32 0.04 12.30
C TYR A 183 13.60 1.34 11.55
N LEU A 184 13.40 2.47 12.21
CA LEU A 184 13.70 3.79 11.69
C LEU A 184 15.08 4.22 12.19
N LEU A 185 15.79 4.98 11.37
CA LEU A 185 17.07 5.56 11.77
C LEU A 185 16.86 6.68 12.81
N PRO A 186 17.61 6.68 13.91
CA PRO A 186 17.61 7.82 14.83
C PRO A 186 18.32 9.03 14.19
N PRO A 187 18.20 10.22 14.81
CA PRO A 187 18.98 11.40 14.42
C PRO A 187 20.49 11.13 14.32
N GLU A 188 21.16 11.83 13.41
CA GLU A 188 22.58 11.62 13.05
C GLU A 188 23.52 11.73 14.26
N ASN A 189 23.33 12.74 15.12
CA ASN A 189 24.13 12.89 16.34
C ASN A 189 23.99 11.70 17.32
N TRP A 190 22.89 10.95 17.26
CA TRP A 190 22.72 9.73 18.06
C TRP A 190 23.42 8.54 17.40
N ILE A 191 23.46 8.50 16.07
CA ILE A 191 24.18 7.49 15.30
C ILE A 191 25.69 7.60 15.58
N GLU A 192 26.23 8.81 15.49
CA GLU A 192 27.64 9.12 15.80
C GLU A 192 27.97 8.70 17.23
N ALA A 193 27.16 9.11 18.20
CA ALA A 193 27.36 8.72 19.60
C ALA A 193 27.33 7.20 19.80
N ILE A 194 26.49 6.46 19.06
CA ILE A 194 26.46 4.99 19.11
C ILE A 194 27.76 4.39 18.56
N ALA A 195 28.27 4.92 17.45
CA ALA A 195 29.54 4.48 16.87
C ALA A 195 30.69 4.74 17.84
N ASP A 196 30.74 5.93 18.44
CA ASP A 196 31.74 6.31 19.45
C ASP A 196 31.70 5.38 20.68
N ILE A 197 30.50 5.07 21.21
CA ILE A 197 30.34 4.16 22.36
C ILE A 197 30.85 2.75 22.05
N PHE A 198 30.74 2.31 20.80
CA PHE A 198 31.23 1.00 20.37
C PHE A 198 32.66 1.02 19.84
N GLU A 199 33.29 2.20 19.74
CA GLU A 199 34.62 2.42 19.17
C GLU A 199 34.75 1.85 17.75
N ILE A 200 33.75 2.12 16.91
CA ILE A 200 33.68 1.68 15.50
C ILE A 200 33.45 2.86 14.56
N ASP A 201 33.69 2.65 13.27
CA ASP A 201 33.25 3.60 12.24
C ASP A 201 31.72 3.61 12.13
N VAL A 202 31.13 4.77 11.84
CA VAL A 202 29.70 4.93 11.56
C VAL A 202 29.27 4.00 10.42
N ASP A 203 30.12 3.84 9.40
CA ASP A 203 29.84 2.96 8.26
C ASP A 203 29.62 1.49 8.67
N GLU A 204 30.28 1.01 9.74
CA GLU A 204 30.10 -0.35 10.24
C GLU A 204 28.68 -0.62 10.77
N LEU A 205 27.94 0.42 11.14
CA LEU A 205 26.53 0.29 11.55
C LEU A 205 25.62 0.02 10.36
N PHE A 206 26.03 0.34 9.13
CA PHE A 206 25.21 0.20 7.92
C PHE A 206 25.64 -0.92 6.99
N GLN A 207 26.73 -1.62 7.30
CA GLN A 207 27.19 -2.76 6.50
C GLN A 207 26.34 -4.00 6.76
N GLU A 208 25.87 -4.64 5.69
CA GLU A 208 25.24 -5.95 5.78
C GLU A 208 26.26 -6.99 6.25
N LYS A 209 26.10 -7.44 7.49
CA LYS A 209 26.89 -8.55 8.01
C LYS A 209 26.36 -9.85 7.41
N ILE A 210 27.07 -10.39 6.43
CA ILE A 210 26.80 -11.72 5.89
C ILE A 210 26.87 -12.72 7.06
N GLN A 211 25.75 -13.35 7.40
CA GLN A 211 25.63 -14.39 8.43
C GLN A 211 26.42 -15.65 8.04
N LYS A 212 27.75 -15.59 8.00
CA LYS A 212 28.60 -16.78 7.80
C LYS A 212 28.99 -17.48 9.11
N TYR A 213 28.61 -16.96 10.28
CA TYR A 213 29.10 -17.48 11.56
C TYR A 213 28.08 -17.52 12.70
N LEU A 214 26.81 -17.85 12.43
CA LEU A 214 25.84 -18.16 13.49
C LEU A 214 25.04 -19.42 13.15
N LEU A 215 25.72 -20.57 13.16
CA LEU A 215 25.10 -21.83 13.55
C LEU A 215 25.83 -22.32 14.80
N PRO A 216 25.14 -22.54 15.94
CA PRO A 216 25.74 -23.22 17.08
C PRO A 216 26.00 -24.69 16.74
N ARG A 217 27.20 -25.18 17.05
CA ARG A 217 27.41 -26.60 17.41
C ARG A 217 27.19 -26.73 18.91
#